data_AF-A0A4D6M5K0-F1
#
_entry.id   AF-A0A4D6M5K0-F1
#
_cell.length_a   1.000
_cell.length_b   1.000
_cell.length_c   1.000
_cell.angle_alpha   90.00
_cell.angle_beta   90.00
_cell.angle_gamma   90.00
#
_symmetry.space_group_name_H-M   'P 1'
#
loop_
_entity.id
_entity.type
_entity.pdbx_description
1 polymer ?
#
loop_
_entity_poly.entity_id
_entity_poly.type
_entity_poly.pdbx_seq_one_letter_code
_entity_poly.pdbx_strand_id
1 'polypeptide(L)'
;MLQPCNGPCLFVIQARSGPVSGSSYQQLSLKLLFFSKLSYSLLLQSSTIVETAITIVVNNIRSTTTRLEIASSTLNDLVIHPPASEILVPLTASLYVPATLQDSTYVLIDVGTGYLIEKTMDEGKDYCERKINLLK
;
A
#
# COMPACT_ATOMS: atom_id res chain seq x y z
N MET A 1 -44.59 -29.38 -5.17
CA MET A 1 -45.12 -28.44 -4.15
C MET A 1 -43.95 -27.97 -3.30
N LEU A 2 -43.88 -26.67 -3.06
CA LEU A 2 -42.71 -25.92 -2.56
C LEU A 2 -42.34 -26.25 -1.10
N GLN A 3 -41.04 -26.19 -0.76
CA GLN A 3 -40.52 -25.19 0.19
C GLN A 3 -38.99 -24.98 0.05
N PRO A 4 -38.47 -23.81 0.47
CA PRO A 4 -37.13 -23.29 0.15
C PRO A 4 -36.12 -23.51 1.28
N CYS A 5 -34.83 -23.64 0.93
CA CYS A 5 -33.73 -23.58 1.90
C CYS A 5 -32.76 -22.47 1.50
N ASN A 6 -32.77 -21.39 2.28
CA ASN A 6 -31.74 -20.35 2.32
C ASN A 6 -30.57 -20.83 3.18
N GLY A 7 -29.39 -21.02 2.59
CA GLY A 7 -28.15 -21.44 3.26
C GLY A 7 -27.08 -21.83 2.24
N PRO A 8 -25.78 -21.70 2.55
CA PRO A 8 -24.73 -21.68 1.55
C PRO A 8 -24.71 -23.00 0.80
N CYS A 9 -24.58 -22.92 -0.53
CA CYS A 9 -24.59 -24.05 -1.47
C CYS A 9 -23.46 -25.04 -1.14
N LEU A 10 -23.66 -25.86 -0.12
CA LEU A 10 -22.91 -27.07 0.08
C LEU A 10 -23.45 -28.05 -0.97
N PHE A 11 -22.66 -28.27 -2.01
CA PHE A 11 -22.88 -29.26 -3.04
C PHE A 11 -23.25 -30.61 -2.39
N VAL A 12 -24.55 -30.86 -2.23
CA VAL A 12 -25.06 -32.20 -1.97
C VAL A 12 -24.94 -32.92 -3.30
N ILE A 13 -23.79 -33.58 -3.51
CA ILE A 13 -23.68 -34.64 -4.52
C ILE A 13 -24.63 -35.72 -4.04
N GLN A 14 -25.85 -35.71 -4.58
CA GLN A 14 -26.87 -36.71 -4.29
C GLN A 14 -26.44 -38.02 -4.95
N ALA A 15 -25.58 -38.77 -4.26
CA ALA A 15 -25.19 -40.12 -4.64
C ALA A 15 -26.37 -41.06 -4.36
N ARG A 16 -27.14 -41.37 -5.40
CA ARG A 16 -28.16 -42.42 -5.38
C ARG A 16 -27.43 -43.75 -5.17
N SER A 17 -27.61 -44.37 -4.02
CA SER A 17 -27.03 -45.66 -3.64
C SER A 17 -27.66 -46.80 -4.45
N GLY A 18 -26.94 -47.28 -5.46
CA GLY A 18 -27.08 -48.63 -6.01
C GLY A 18 -25.84 -49.45 -5.64
N PRO A 19 -25.95 -50.77 -5.40
CA PRO A 19 -24.79 -51.58 -5.02
C PRO A 19 -23.98 -51.88 -6.29
N VAL A 20 -22.84 -51.21 -6.44
CA VAL A 20 -21.86 -51.54 -7.49
C VAL A 20 -20.51 -51.80 -6.85
N SER A 21 -20.14 -53.07 -6.88
CA SER A 21 -18.81 -53.62 -6.66
C SER A 21 -17.81 -52.97 -7.61
N GLY A 22 -17.00 -52.04 -7.10
CA GLY A 22 -16.03 -51.31 -7.92
C GLY A 22 -15.23 -50.24 -7.17
N SER A 23 -14.79 -50.52 -5.93
CA SER A 23 -14.20 -49.54 -5.01
C SER A 23 -12.86 -48.92 -5.42
N SER A 24 -12.17 -49.44 -6.45
CA SER A 24 -10.83 -48.94 -6.82
C SER A 24 -10.88 -47.72 -7.75
N TYR A 25 -11.72 -47.75 -8.80
CA TYR A 25 -11.73 -46.71 -9.84
C TYR A 25 -12.32 -45.37 -9.38
N GLN A 26 -13.34 -45.38 -8.51
CA GLN A 26 -13.93 -44.13 -7.98
C GLN A 26 -12.99 -43.40 -7.00
N GLN A 27 -12.19 -44.14 -6.21
CA GLN A 27 -11.25 -43.56 -5.27
C GLN A 27 -10.03 -42.95 -5.97
N LEU A 28 -9.59 -43.55 -7.09
CA LEU A 28 -8.57 -43.00 -7.98
C LEU A 28 -9.04 -41.69 -8.63
N SER A 29 -10.28 -41.62 -9.15
CA SER A 29 -10.86 -40.38 -9.72
C SER A 29 -10.99 -39.27 -8.68
N LEU A 30 -11.41 -39.58 -7.44
CA LEU A 30 -11.57 -38.58 -6.40
C LEU A 30 -10.21 -38.06 -5.90
N LYS A 31 -9.20 -38.92 -5.77
CA LYS A 31 -7.81 -38.51 -5.47
C LYS A 31 -7.27 -37.58 -6.55
N LEU A 32 -7.44 -37.92 -7.83
CA LEU A 32 -7.01 -37.09 -8.95
C LEU A 32 -7.67 -35.70 -8.95
N LEU A 33 -8.97 -35.63 -8.68
CA LEU A 33 -9.71 -34.37 -8.56
C LEU A 33 -9.19 -33.51 -7.39
N PHE A 34 -8.80 -34.15 -6.29
CA PHE A 34 -8.24 -33.45 -5.13
C PHE A 34 -6.86 -32.88 -5.43
N PHE A 35 -5.99 -33.65 -6.11
CA PHE A 35 -4.67 -33.17 -6.54
C PHE A 35 -4.77 -32.02 -7.55
N SER A 36 -5.69 -32.10 -8.53
CA SER A 36 -5.87 -31.01 -9.50
C SER A 36 -6.44 -29.75 -8.87
N LYS A 37 -7.41 -29.89 -7.94
CA LYS A 37 -7.95 -28.76 -7.17
C LYS A 37 -6.88 -28.10 -6.30
N LEU A 38 -6.07 -28.89 -5.59
CA LEU A 38 -4.99 -28.36 -4.74
C LEU A 38 -3.94 -27.59 -5.57
N SER A 39 -3.57 -28.14 -6.73
CA SER A 39 -2.68 -27.47 -7.68
C SER A 39 -3.26 -26.15 -8.20
N TYR A 40 -4.55 -26.12 -8.54
CA TYR A 40 -5.22 -24.93 -9.03
C TYR A 40 -5.36 -23.85 -7.95
N SER A 41 -5.73 -24.22 -6.71
CA SER A 41 -5.83 -23.26 -5.60
C SER A 41 -4.48 -22.61 -5.27
N LEU A 42 -3.38 -23.37 -5.35
CA LEU A 42 -2.03 -22.85 -5.12
C LEU A 42 -1.63 -21.85 -6.22
N LEU A 43 -1.92 -22.16 -7.48
CA LEU A 43 -1.66 -21.27 -8.62
C LEU A 43 -2.45 -19.96 -8.47
N LEU A 44 -3.74 -20.04 -8.14
CA LEU A 44 -4.57 -18.85 -7.94
C LEU A 44 -4.06 -17.96 -6.80
N GLN A 45 -3.59 -18.55 -5.70
CA GLN A 45 -3.01 -17.81 -4.58
C GLN A 45 -1.71 -17.09 -4.97
N SER A 46 -0.86 -17.71 -5.79
CA SER A 46 0.36 -17.05 -6.27
C SER A 46 0.06 -15.82 -7.13
N SER A 47 -1.00 -15.88 -7.96
CA SER A 47 -1.42 -14.75 -8.78
C SER A 47 -1.90 -13.56 -7.95
N THR A 48 -2.70 -13.79 -6.91
CA THR A 48 -3.20 -12.70 -6.04
C THR A 48 -2.08 -12.03 -5.25
N ILE A 49 -1.08 -12.80 -4.82
CA ILE A 49 0.11 -12.25 -4.13
C ILE A 49 0.86 -11.29 -5.07
N VAL A 50 1.02 -11.64 -6.33
CA VAL A 50 1.72 -10.79 -7.30
C VAL A 50 0.93 -9.49 -7.54
N GLU A 51 -0.38 -9.57 -7.75
CA GLU A 51 -1.23 -8.39 -7.97
C GLU A 51 -1.23 -7.43 -6.77
N THR A 52 -1.31 -7.99 -5.55
CA THR A 52 -1.26 -7.19 -4.31
C THR A 52 0.12 -6.56 -4.11
N ALA A 53 1.20 -7.30 -4.36
CA ALA A 53 2.56 -6.78 -4.24
C ALA A 53 2.82 -5.60 -5.19
N ILE A 54 2.39 -5.71 -6.44
CA ILE A 54 2.50 -4.62 -7.43
C ILE A 54 1.72 -3.39 -6.93
N THR A 55 0.50 -3.59 -6.46
CA THR A 55 -0.36 -2.52 -5.94
C THR A 55 0.30 -1.79 -4.77
N ILE A 56 0.92 -2.52 -3.83
CA ILE A 56 1.63 -1.94 -2.68
C ILE A 56 2.79 -1.07 -3.14
N VAL A 57 3.66 -1.60 -4.02
CA VAL A 57 4.86 -0.87 -4.48
C VAL A 57 4.47 0.40 -5.22
N VAL A 58 3.50 0.33 -6.13
CA VAL A 58 3.01 1.51 -6.88
C VAL A 58 2.41 2.56 -5.94
N ASN A 59 1.65 2.13 -4.93
CA ASN A 59 1.08 3.05 -3.93
C ASN A 59 2.16 3.71 -3.07
N ASN A 60 3.20 2.98 -2.68
CA ASN A 60 4.33 3.53 -1.92
C ASN A 60 5.10 4.58 -2.72
N ILE A 61 5.40 4.29 -4.00
CA ILE A 61 6.05 5.25 -4.91
C ILE A 61 5.18 6.49 -5.04
N ARG A 62 3.90 6.33 -5.41
CA ARG A 62 2.95 7.43 -5.57
C ARG A 62 2.83 8.28 -4.29
N SER A 63 2.67 7.66 -3.13
CA SER A 63 2.57 8.38 -1.85
C SER A 63 3.87 9.10 -1.48
N THR A 64 5.02 8.58 -1.89
CA THR A 64 6.31 9.25 -1.62
C THR A 64 6.47 10.45 -2.54
N THR A 65 6.14 10.30 -3.82
CA THR A 65 6.17 11.38 -4.81
C THR A 65 5.25 12.53 -4.40
N THR A 66 4.01 12.26 -3.97
CA THR A 66 3.10 13.31 -3.52
C THR A 66 3.62 14.06 -2.30
N ARG A 67 4.22 13.38 -1.32
CA ARG A 67 4.83 14.02 -0.15
C ARG A 67 6.00 14.92 -0.54
N LEU A 68 6.82 14.52 -1.50
CA LEU A 68 7.93 15.33 -2.02
C LEU A 68 7.43 16.55 -2.80
N GLU A 69 6.35 16.41 -3.57
CA GLU A 69 5.72 17.51 -4.30
C GLU A 69 5.12 18.54 -3.32
N ILE A 70 4.41 18.08 -2.27
CA ILE A 70 3.89 18.95 -1.21
C ILE A 70 5.04 19.68 -0.51
N ALA A 71 6.10 18.96 -0.13
CA ALA A 71 7.28 19.56 0.50
C ALA A 71 7.88 20.68 -0.37
N SER A 72 8.06 20.42 -1.66
CA SER A 72 8.58 21.42 -2.60
C SER A 72 7.66 22.64 -2.72
N SER A 73 6.33 22.47 -2.70
CA SER A 73 5.39 23.58 -2.71
C SER A 73 5.50 24.41 -1.43
N THR A 74 5.51 23.75 -0.27
CA THR A 74 5.61 24.43 1.03
C THR A 74 6.91 25.21 1.18
N LEU A 75 8.02 24.72 0.59
CA LEU A 75 9.27 25.48 0.53
C LEU A 75 9.08 26.80 -0.23
N ASN A 76 8.43 26.78 -1.39
CA ASN A 76 8.17 28.02 -2.14
C ASN A 76 7.26 28.98 -1.34
N ASP A 77 6.28 28.46 -0.60
CA ASP A 77 5.40 29.27 0.23
C ASP A 77 6.16 29.93 1.40
N LEU A 78 7.12 29.22 2.00
CA LEU A 78 7.94 29.74 3.10
C LEU A 78 8.85 30.91 2.69
N VAL A 79 9.27 30.98 1.42
CA VAL A 79 10.05 32.13 0.89
C VAL A 79 9.25 33.43 0.95
N ILE A 80 7.92 33.35 0.86
CA ILE A 80 7.02 34.51 0.83
C ILE A 80 6.85 35.09 2.24
N HIS A 81 7.13 34.32 3.30
CA HIS A 81 6.96 34.76 4.67
C HIS A 81 8.23 35.47 5.22
N PRO A 82 8.09 36.69 5.77
CA PRO A 82 9.21 37.40 6.38
C PRO A 82 9.70 36.69 7.65
N PRO A 83 10.98 36.90 8.03
CA PRO A 83 11.52 36.43 9.30
C PRO A 83 10.69 37.01 10.46
N ALA A 84 10.46 36.19 11.50
CA ALA A 84 9.60 36.45 12.65
C ALA A 84 8.07 36.33 12.45
N SER A 85 7.60 35.67 11.38
CA SER A 85 6.19 35.27 11.29
C SER A 85 5.84 34.21 12.35
N GLU A 86 4.67 34.36 12.99
CA GLU A 86 4.07 33.30 13.81
C GLU A 86 3.51 32.20 12.88
N ILE A 87 3.84 30.94 13.18
CA ILE A 87 3.41 29.74 12.48
C ILE A 87 2.89 28.75 13.52
N LEU A 88 1.82 28.03 13.17
CA LEU A 88 1.26 26.97 14.02
C LEU A 88 1.90 25.63 13.67
N VAL A 89 2.63 25.05 14.63
CA VAL A 89 3.25 23.74 14.46
C VAL A 89 2.36 22.67 15.12
N PRO A 90 1.98 21.60 14.40
CA PRO A 90 1.22 20.51 14.98
C PRO A 90 2.08 19.72 15.98
N LEU A 91 1.64 19.66 17.24
CA LEU A 91 2.27 18.85 18.27
C LEU A 91 1.66 17.44 18.30
N THR A 92 0.36 17.33 18.04
CA THR A 92 -0.39 16.07 17.85
C THR A 92 -1.50 16.26 16.81
N ALA A 93 -2.28 15.22 16.51
CA ALA A 93 -3.38 15.28 15.56
C ALA A 93 -4.49 16.31 15.88
N SER A 94 -4.55 16.85 17.11
CA SER A 94 -5.59 17.82 17.52
C SER A 94 -5.04 19.03 18.30
N LEU A 95 -3.72 19.18 18.40
CA LEU A 95 -3.08 20.27 19.15
C LEU A 95 -2.04 20.98 18.28
N TYR A 96 -2.18 22.30 18.17
CA TYR A 96 -1.25 23.18 17.48
C TYR A 96 -0.66 24.18 18.47
N VAL A 97 0.64 24.43 18.36
CA VAL A 97 1.36 25.38 19.23
C VAL A 97 1.92 26.51 18.36
N PRO A 98 1.76 27.79 18.75
CA PRO A 98 2.38 28.90 18.05
C PRO A 98 3.91 28.85 18.21
N ALA A 99 4.61 29.03 17.11
CA ALA A 99 6.07 29.12 17.03
C ALA A 99 6.45 30.27 16.11
N THR A 100 7.59 30.91 16.36
CA THR A 100 8.13 31.96 15.50
C THR A 100 9.24 31.41 14.62
N LEU A 101 9.19 31.71 13.33
CA LEU A 101 10.24 31.31 12.40
C LEU A 101 11.40 32.32 12.49
N GLN A 102 12.54 31.91 13.08
CA GLN A 102 13.73 32.75 13.17
C GLN A 102 14.41 32.94 11.80
N ASP A 103 14.69 31.84 11.11
CA ASP A 103 15.37 31.84 9.81
C ASP A 103 14.56 31.02 8.78
N SER A 104 14.13 31.68 7.70
CA SER A 104 13.46 31.03 6.56
C SER A 104 14.42 30.67 5.41
N THR A 105 15.70 30.98 5.55
CA THR A 105 16.72 30.78 4.50
C THR A 105 17.29 29.36 4.50
N TYR A 106 17.28 28.70 5.65
CA TYR A 106 17.87 27.39 5.85
C TYR A 106 16.80 26.35 6.16
N VAL A 107 16.98 25.15 5.61
CA VAL A 107 16.08 24.02 5.76
C VAL A 107 16.88 22.78 6.11
N LEU A 108 16.32 21.96 7.00
CA LEU A 108 16.90 20.66 7.34
C LEU A 108 16.43 19.60 6.34
N ILE A 109 17.39 18.91 5.75
CA ILE A 109 17.14 17.83 4.79
C ILE A 109 17.66 16.52 5.38
N ASP A 110 16.81 15.51 5.39
CA ASP A 110 17.21 14.13 5.68
C ASP A 110 17.83 13.49 4.44
N VAL A 111 19.12 13.14 4.55
CA VAL A 111 19.87 12.42 3.52
C VAL A 111 19.74 10.89 3.65
N GLY A 112 19.14 10.41 4.72
CA GLY A 112 19.04 9.01 5.09
C GLY A 112 20.03 8.62 6.19
N THR A 113 19.90 7.40 6.70
CA THR A 113 20.74 6.82 7.78
C THR A 113 20.72 7.58 9.12
N GLY A 114 19.76 8.50 9.31
CA GLY A 114 19.58 9.27 10.54
C GLY A 114 20.36 10.59 10.59
N TYR A 115 20.91 11.05 9.45
CA TYR A 115 21.62 12.32 9.37
C TYR A 115 20.75 13.42 8.74
N LEU A 116 20.72 14.56 9.40
CA LEU A 116 20.08 15.79 8.93
C LEU A 116 21.17 16.78 8.55
N ILE A 117 21.10 17.33 7.34
CA ILE A 117 21.99 18.38 6.87
C ILE A 117 21.22 19.68 6.74
N GLU A 118 21.83 20.77 7.16
CA GLU A 118 21.32 22.11 6.92
C GLU A 118 21.71 22.56 5.51
N LYS A 119 20.71 23.02 4.77
CA LYS A 119 20.83 23.40 3.36
C LYS A 119 20.06 24.68 3.09
N THR A 120 20.44 25.40 2.05
CA THR A 120 19.69 26.58 1.64
C THR A 120 18.36 26.18 1.02
N MET A 121 17.40 27.10 1.06
CA MET A 121 16.11 27.02 0.37
C MET A 121 16.21 26.49 -1.09
N ASP A 122 17.13 27.06 -1.88
CA ASP A 122 17.34 26.68 -3.29
C ASP A 122 17.90 25.25 -3.40
N GLU A 123 18.91 24.91 -2.59
CA GLU A 123 19.49 23.55 -2.58
C GLU A 123 18.46 22.50 -2.11
N GLY A 124 17.54 22.88 -1.23
CA GLY A 124 16.44 22.04 -0.76
C GLY A 124 15.39 21.77 -1.83
N LYS A 125 15.06 22.79 -2.62
CA LYS A 125 14.18 22.63 -3.79
C LYS A 125 14.81 21.69 -4.82
N ASP A 126 16.08 21.92 -5.16
CA ASP A 126 16.83 21.06 -6.06
C ASP A 126 16.88 19.61 -5.56
N TYR A 127 17.00 19.42 -4.23
CA TYR A 127 16.94 18.08 -3.63
C TYR A 127 15.58 17.41 -3.82
N CYS A 128 14.47 18.12 -3.57
CA CYS A 128 13.12 17.60 -3.80
C CYS A 128 12.88 17.25 -5.27
N GLU A 129 13.24 18.14 -6.21
CA GLU A 129 13.06 17.92 -7.64
C GLU A 129 13.88 16.73 -8.15
N ARG A 130 15.16 16.64 -7.76
CA ARG A 130 16.00 15.47 -8.08
C ARG A 130 15.36 14.18 -7.57
N LYS A 131 14.83 14.17 -6.35
CA LYS A 131 14.23 12.97 -5.75
C LYS A 131 12.90 12.58 -6.41
N ILE A 132 12.11 13.55 -6.86
CA ILE A 132 10.90 13.32 -7.65
C ILE A 132 11.26 12.74 -9.02
N ASN A 133 12.28 13.28 -9.69
CA ASN A 133 12.73 12.81 -11.00
C ASN A 133 13.33 11.39 -10.96
N LEU A 134 13.84 10.94 -9.82
CA LEU A 134 14.26 9.55 -9.63
C LEU A 134 13.10 8.56 -9.44
N LEU A 135 11.93 9.05 -9.03
CA LEU A 135 10.75 8.24 -8.73
C LEU A 135 9.66 8.32 -9.81
N LYS A 136 9.78 9.25 -10.76
CA LYS A 136 8.96 9.35 -11.98
C LYS A 136 9.52 8.45 -13.07
#